data_AF-A0A9X3YLJ8-F1
#
_entry.id   AF-A0A9X3YLJ8-F1
#
_cell.length_a   1.000
_cell.length_b   1.000
_cell.length_c   1.000
_cell.angle_alpha   90.00
_cell.angle_beta   90.00
_cell.angle_gamma   90.00
#
_symmetry.space_group_name_H-M   'P 1'
#
loop_
_entity.id
_entity.type
_entity.pdbx_description
1 polymer ?
#
loop_
_entity_poly.entity_id
_entity_poly.type
_entity_poly.pdbx_seq_one_letter_code
_entity_poly.pdbx_strand_id
1 'polypeptide(L)'
;MPADQHALLRARLRALPKVLPPAPWRRSTVMAVGGLRAAGFDRDSELLLVVSASGRSVIDCRTGEKIARDPSDYWEDQQLLEAEGIGPLAGKTLRVAGLTGGGLPLYTSDGWSIELAAPDWPDTDVLLKEPDSHPHDSSREQPAAMHKLHTESELRACGFSCTGRSFIVGTPSDLAVYTR
;
A
#
# COMPACT_ATOMS: atom_id res chain seq x y z
N MET A 1 -22.95 -28.13 0.38
CA MET A 1 -21.80 -28.25 -0.54
C MET A 1 -21.13 -26.88 -0.67
N PRO A 2 -19.97 -26.63 -0.04
CA PRO A 2 -19.32 -25.31 -0.01
C PRO A 2 -18.41 -24.98 -1.22
N ALA A 3 -18.20 -25.93 -2.15
CA ALA A 3 -17.22 -25.81 -3.22
C ALA A 3 -17.52 -24.70 -4.25
N ASP A 4 -18.78 -24.27 -4.39
CA ASP A 4 -19.20 -23.30 -5.41
C ASP A 4 -18.85 -21.84 -5.05
N GLN A 5 -18.83 -21.48 -3.76
CA GLN A 5 -18.66 -20.09 -3.34
C GLN A 5 -17.24 -19.57 -3.58
N HIS A 6 -16.22 -20.39 -3.31
CA HIS A 6 -14.82 -20.01 -3.53
C HIS A 6 -14.50 -19.87 -5.02
N ALA A 7 -15.02 -20.78 -5.86
CA ALA A 7 -14.85 -20.72 -7.31
C ALA A 7 -15.51 -19.46 -7.89
N LEU A 8 -16.73 -19.14 -7.44
CA LEU A 8 -17.44 -17.93 -7.83
C LEU A 8 -16.71 -16.65 -7.40
N LEU A 9 -16.21 -16.59 -6.17
CA LEU A 9 -15.42 -15.44 -5.69
C LEU A 9 -14.16 -15.24 -6.52
N ARG A 10 -13.40 -16.32 -6.79
CA ARG A 10 -12.21 -16.26 -7.65
C ARG A 10 -12.54 -15.77 -9.05
N ALA A 11 -13.61 -16.28 -9.66
CA ALA A 11 -14.06 -15.84 -10.98
C ALA A 11 -14.43 -14.35 -10.98
N ARG A 12 -15.12 -13.86 -9.94
CA ARG A 12 -15.46 -12.44 -9.77
C ARG A 12 -14.20 -11.57 -9.65
N LEU A 13 -13.24 -11.96 -8.81
CA LEU A 13 -11.99 -11.23 -8.63
C LEU A 13 -11.17 -11.16 -9.94
N ARG A 14 -11.11 -12.25 -10.70
CA ARG A 14 -10.47 -12.29 -12.03
C ARG A 14 -11.14 -11.36 -13.03
N ALA A 15 -12.47 -11.28 -13.00
CA ALA A 15 -13.25 -10.45 -13.92
C ALA A 15 -13.19 -8.95 -13.60
N LEU A 16 -12.71 -8.54 -12.41
CA LEU A 16 -12.56 -7.13 -12.06
C LEU A 16 -11.50 -6.47 -12.95
N PRO A 17 -11.87 -5.43 -13.73
CA PRO A 17 -10.90 -4.69 -14.53
C PRO A 17 -10.00 -3.84 -13.63
N LYS A 18 -8.76 -3.61 -14.08
CA LYS A 18 -7.87 -2.63 -13.47
C LYS A 18 -8.41 -1.22 -13.79
N VAL A 19 -8.59 -0.40 -12.77
CA VAL A 19 -9.17 0.95 -12.90
C VAL A 19 -8.25 2.01 -12.32
N LEU A 20 -8.51 3.28 -12.66
CA LEU A 20 -7.93 4.41 -11.95
C LEU A 20 -8.50 4.49 -10.53
N PRO A 21 -7.79 5.11 -9.57
CA PRO A 21 -8.32 5.27 -8.22
C PRO A 21 -9.65 6.05 -8.25
N PRO A 22 -10.69 5.58 -7.54
CA PRO A 22 -11.96 6.28 -7.44
C PRO A 22 -11.81 7.56 -6.59
N ALA A 23 -12.68 8.55 -6.82
CA ALA A 23 -12.75 9.70 -5.91
C ALA A 23 -13.04 9.24 -4.46
N PRO A 24 -12.46 9.89 -3.43
CA PRO A 24 -11.61 11.08 -3.48
C PRO A 24 -10.12 10.77 -3.76
N TRP A 25 -9.76 9.50 -3.94
CA TRP A 25 -8.38 9.10 -4.15
C TRP A 25 -7.87 9.50 -5.54
N ARG A 26 -6.66 10.03 -5.56
CA ARG A 26 -5.89 10.26 -6.77
C ARG A 26 -4.51 9.66 -6.62
N ARG A 27 -3.93 9.22 -7.73
CA ARG A 27 -2.52 8.83 -7.77
C ARG A 27 -1.69 10.11 -7.74
N SER A 28 -0.98 10.33 -6.63
CA SER A 28 -0.10 11.50 -6.45
C SER A 28 1.15 11.37 -7.32
N THR A 29 1.83 10.23 -7.24
CA THR A 29 3.06 9.97 -8.00
C THR A 29 3.31 8.48 -8.16
N VAL A 30 4.14 8.12 -9.13
CA VAL A 30 4.78 6.81 -9.23
C VAL A 30 6.26 7.08 -9.43
N MET A 31 7.10 6.49 -8.59
CA MET A 31 8.54 6.69 -8.65
C MET A 31 9.28 5.37 -8.74
N ALA A 32 10.35 5.36 -9.54
CA ALA A 32 11.29 4.26 -9.54
C ALA A 32 12.03 4.21 -8.20
N VAL A 33 12.08 3.01 -7.62
CA VAL A 33 12.82 2.67 -6.41
C VAL A 33 13.70 1.47 -6.73
N GLY A 34 15.02 1.68 -6.73
CA GLY A 34 15.97 0.59 -6.97
C GLY A 34 16.02 -0.36 -5.77
N GLY A 35 15.32 -1.49 -5.85
CA GLY A 35 15.32 -2.52 -4.82
C GLY A 35 14.68 -2.04 -3.53
N LEU A 36 13.38 -1.69 -3.56
CA LEU A 36 12.63 -1.36 -2.34
C LEU A 36 12.80 -2.49 -1.32
N ARG A 37 13.26 -2.15 -0.11
CA ARG A 37 13.43 -3.09 1.01
C ARG A 37 12.27 -2.95 1.96
N ALA A 38 11.98 -1.73 2.42
CA ALA A 38 10.89 -1.45 3.36
C ALA A 38 10.36 -0.03 3.22
N ALA A 39 9.14 0.22 3.70
CA ALA A 39 8.52 1.52 3.74
C ALA A 39 7.68 1.70 5.02
N GLY A 40 7.65 2.91 5.58
CA GLY A 40 6.93 3.21 6.81
C GLY A 40 6.49 4.66 6.90
N PHE A 41 5.27 4.88 7.40
CA PHE A 41 4.73 6.22 7.59
C PHE A 41 5.09 6.77 8.96
N ASP A 42 5.29 8.08 9.02
CA ASP A 42 5.24 8.81 10.27
C ASP A 42 3.86 8.68 10.92
N ARG A 43 3.81 8.70 12.25
CA ARG A 43 2.55 8.53 12.98
C ARG A 43 1.64 9.75 12.87
N ASP A 44 2.24 10.93 12.76
CA ASP A 44 1.56 12.22 12.92
C ASP A 44 1.48 13.03 11.61
N SER A 45 2.02 12.51 10.51
CA SER A 45 2.10 13.21 9.23
C SER A 45 2.03 12.28 8.02
N GLU A 46 1.94 12.86 6.83
CA GLU A 46 1.94 12.16 5.55
C GLU A 46 3.34 11.92 4.98
N LEU A 47 4.35 11.90 5.87
CA LEU A 47 5.72 11.60 5.49
C LEU A 47 5.95 10.09 5.46
N LEU A 48 6.51 9.63 4.35
CA LEU A 48 6.84 8.24 4.13
C LEU A 48 8.35 8.07 4.08
N LEU A 49 8.89 7.26 4.98
CA LEU A 49 10.25 6.75 4.89
C LEU A 49 10.29 5.56 3.93
N VAL A 50 11.25 5.57 3.01
CA VAL A 50 11.54 4.49 2.08
C VAL A 50 12.96 4.02 2.29
N VAL A 51 13.12 2.73 2.57
CA VAL A 51 14.40 2.02 2.63
C VAL A 51 14.55 1.19 1.36
N SER A 52 15.64 1.38 0.64
CA SER A 52 15.93 0.70 -0.62
C SER A 52 17.37 0.20 -0.68
N ALA A 53 17.72 -0.58 -1.70
CA ALA A 53 19.11 -0.96 -1.96
C ALA A 53 20.04 0.23 -2.21
N SER A 54 19.48 1.40 -2.55
CA SER A 54 20.24 2.64 -2.71
C SER A 54 20.30 3.48 -1.43
N GLY A 55 19.81 3.01 -0.29
CA GLY A 55 19.73 3.77 0.96
C GLY A 55 18.32 4.28 1.23
N ARG A 56 18.21 5.39 1.99
CA ARG A 56 16.94 5.92 2.52
C ARG A 56 16.47 7.17 1.79
N SER A 57 15.16 7.37 1.70
CA SER A 57 14.52 8.61 1.24
C SER A 57 13.28 8.93 2.08
N VAL A 58 12.92 10.21 2.17
CA VAL A 58 11.62 10.65 2.71
C VAL A 58 10.81 11.29 1.60
N ILE A 59 9.56 10.89 1.50
CA ILE A 59 8.58 11.40 0.52
C ILE A 59 7.47 12.11 1.29
N ASP A 60 7.09 13.30 0.82
CA ASP A 60 5.83 13.92 1.23
C ASP A 60 4.72 13.35 0.35
N CYS A 61 3.84 12.51 0.91
CA CYS A 61 2.79 11.85 0.13
C CYS A 61 1.67 12.79 -0.35
N ARG A 62 1.60 14.03 0.17
CA ARG A 62 0.62 15.03 -0.27
C ARG A 62 1.03 15.63 -1.60
N THR A 63 2.32 15.93 -1.75
CA THR A 63 2.89 16.52 -2.98
C THR A 63 3.42 15.46 -3.94
N GLY A 64 3.80 14.29 -3.42
CA GLY A 64 4.49 13.23 -4.18
C GLY A 64 5.98 13.48 -4.34
N GLU A 65 6.55 14.46 -3.63
CA GLU A 65 7.94 14.86 -3.78
C GLU A 65 8.86 14.14 -2.80
N LYS A 66 10.08 13.83 -3.26
CA LYS A 66 11.16 13.34 -2.41
C LYS A 66 11.84 14.53 -1.73
N ILE A 67 11.68 14.65 -0.41
CA ILE A 67 12.10 15.82 0.37
C ILE A 67 13.39 15.58 1.19
N ALA A 68 13.80 14.32 1.36
CA ALA A 68 15.09 13.99 1.95
C ALA A 68 15.67 12.72 1.32
N ARG A 69 17.00 12.62 1.31
CA ARG A 69 17.74 11.50 0.72
C ARG A 69 19.04 11.27 1.48
N ASP A 70 19.28 10.02 1.84
CA ASP A 70 20.56 9.54 2.37
C ASP A 70 21.02 8.32 1.55
N PRO A 71 22.04 8.46 0.69
CA PRO A 71 22.51 7.41 -0.21
C PRO A 71 23.33 6.31 0.47
N SER A 72 23.62 6.45 1.78
CA SER A 72 24.38 5.45 2.53
C SER A 72 23.63 4.12 2.54
N ASP A 73 24.37 3.00 2.47
CA ASP A 73 23.74 1.69 2.63
C ASP A 73 23.15 1.59 4.03
N TYR A 74 21.90 1.14 4.08
CA TYR A 74 21.11 1.09 5.30
C TYR A 74 20.18 -0.11 5.24
N TRP A 75 20.08 -0.78 6.38
CA TRP A 75 19.10 -1.83 6.62
C TRP A 75 18.29 -1.46 7.85
N GLU A 76 16.98 -1.65 7.75
CA GLU A 76 16.08 -1.56 8.88
C GLU A 76 16.43 -2.61 9.94
N ASP A 77 16.02 -2.39 11.19
CA ASP A 77 16.00 -3.44 12.19
C ASP A 77 14.95 -4.48 11.77
N GLN A 78 15.43 -5.60 11.24
CA GLN A 78 14.57 -6.66 10.69
C GLN A 78 13.81 -7.43 11.77
N GLN A 79 14.29 -7.41 13.02
CA GLN A 79 13.64 -8.10 14.13
C GLN A 79 12.51 -7.26 14.69
N LEU A 80 12.73 -5.94 14.83
CA LEU A 80 11.72 -5.01 15.31
C LEU A 80 10.83 -4.48 14.19
N LEU A 81 11.21 -4.70 12.92
CA LEU A 81 10.52 -4.17 11.75
C LEU A 81 10.42 -2.64 11.85
N GLU A 82 11.55 -2.02 12.16
CA GLU A 82 11.69 -0.61 12.46
C GLU A 82 12.86 0.02 11.71
N ALA A 83 12.68 1.26 11.23
CA ALA A 83 13.73 2.02 10.56
C ALA A 83 13.88 3.41 11.19
N GLU A 84 15.12 3.86 11.27
CA GLU A 84 15.47 5.22 11.69
C GLU A 84 15.18 6.20 10.56
N GLY A 85 14.40 7.24 10.88
CA GLY A 85 14.08 8.32 9.97
C GLY A 85 15.29 9.21 9.65
N ILE A 86 15.18 9.94 8.55
CA ILE A 86 16.17 10.91 8.09
C ILE A 86 15.51 12.25 7.81
N GLY A 87 16.30 13.32 7.66
CA GLY A 87 15.80 14.66 7.34
C GLY A 87 14.68 15.08 8.32
N PRO A 88 13.46 15.38 7.85
CA PRO A 88 12.35 15.79 8.73
C PRO A 88 11.86 14.68 9.68
N LEU A 89 12.28 13.43 9.46
CA LEU A 89 12.00 12.29 10.35
C LEU A 89 13.21 11.90 11.22
N ALA A 90 14.30 12.67 11.19
CA ALA A 90 15.48 12.37 11.99
C ALA A 90 15.15 12.26 13.50
N GLY A 91 15.72 11.26 14.16
CA GLY A 91 15.45 10.96 15.57
C GLY A 91 14.12 10.24 15.83
N LYS A 92 13.32 9.95 14.80
CA LYS A 92 12.14 9.09 14.91
C LYS A 92 12.47 7.66 14.48
N THR A 93 11.86 6.70 15.16
CA THR A 93 11.84 5.30 14.75
C THR A 93 10.46 4.96 14.19
N LEU A 94 10.42 4.49 12.95
CA LEU A 94 9.21 4.19 12.21
C LEU A 94 9.02 2.69 12.09
N ARG A 95 7.80 2.20 12.32
CA ARG A 95 7.42 0.83 11.93
C ARG A 95 7.37 0.75 10.41
N VAL A 96 7.91 -0.32 9.85
CA VAL A 96 7.97 -0.51 8.40
C VAL A 96 7.32 -1.83 7.96
N ALA A 97 6.90 -1.85 6.70
CA ALA A 97 6.50 -3.05 5.97
C ALA A 97 7.40 -3.23 4.75
N GLY A 98 7.76 -4.47 4.43
CA GLY A 98 8.74 -4.72 3.39
C GLY A 98 9.12 -6.18 3.18
N LEU A 99 10.33 -6.35 2.66
CA LEU A 99 10.97 -7.62 2.31
C LEU A 99 11.04 -8.58 3.51
N THR A 100 11.28 -8.02 4.69
CA THR A 100 11.47 -8.74 5.95
C THR A 100 10.17 -8.96 6.73
N GLY A 101 9.03 -8.47 6.19
CA GLY A 101 7.72 -8.59 6.80
C GLY A 101 7.17 -7.23 7.25
N GLY A 102 6.37 -7.24 8.32
CA GLY A 102 5.68 -6.05 8.83
C GLY A 102 4.32 -5.81 8.17
N GLY A 103 3.80 -4.61 8.37
CA GLY A 103 2.48 -4.24 7.86
C GLY A 103 2.21 -2.76 8.01
N LEU A 104 1.52 -2.20 7.01
CA LEU A 104 0.94 -0.87 7.07
C LEU A 104 -0.55 -0.99 7.40
N PRO A 105 -1.17 0.06 7.96
CA PRO A 105 -2.62 0.10 8.15
C PRO A 105 -3.37 -0.31 6.87
N LEU A 106 -4.32 -1.25 6.99
CA LEU A 106 -5.18 -1.67 5.87
C LEU A 106 -6.57 -1.05 5.91
N TYR A 107 -6.84 -0.24 6.93
CA TYR A 107 -8.12 0.41 7.16
C TYR A 107 -7.90 1.86 7.57
N THR A 108 -8.84 2.71 7.20
CA THR A 108 -8.92 4.11 7.63
C THR A 108 -10.09 4.29 8.60
N SER A 109 -10.08 5.34 9.42
CA SER A 109 -11.13 5.60 10.41
C SER A 109 -12.49 5.92 9.79
N ASP A 110 -12.53 6.34 8.53
CA ASP A 110 -13.74 6.64 7.78
C ASP A 110 -14.16 5.50 6.84
N GLY A 111 -13.60 4.29 7.02
CA GLY A 111 -14.15 3.05 6.47
C GLY A 111 -13.52 2.57 5.16
N TRP A 112 -12.59 3.31 4.55
CA TRP A 112 -11.83 2.77 3.41
C TRP A 112 -10.93 1.63 3.85
N SER A 113 -10.83 0.58 3.02
CA SER A 113 -9.92 -0.54 3.27
C SER A 113 -9.18 -1.00 2.03
N ILE A 114 -8.01 -1.60 2.24
CA ILE A 114 -7.26 -2.31 1.20
C ILE A 114 -7.42 -3.81 1.45
N GLU A 115 -7.79 -4.53 0.40
CA GLU A 115 -7.85 -5.98 0.39
C GLU A 115 -6.85 -6.53 -0.64
N LEU A 116 -6.03 -7.48 -0.19
CA LEU A 116 -5.06 -8.16 -1.05
C LEU A 116 -5.61 -9.55 -1.39
N ALA A 117 -5.71 -9.84 -2.69
CA ALA A 117 -6.24 -11.11 -3.15
C ALA A 117 -5.32 -11.73 -4.20
N ALA A 118 -4.98 -13.01 -4.06
CA ALA A 118 -4.18 -13.74 -5.04
C ALA A 118 -5.01 -14.86 -5.68
N PRO A 119 -5.96 -14.53 -6.60
CA PRO A 119 -6.78 -15.54 -7.27
C PRO A 119 -5.95 -16.44 -8.21
N ASP A 120 -4.78 -15.96 -8.63
CA ASP A 120 -3.82 -16.58 -9.55
C ASP A 120 -2.39 -16.36 -9.03
N TRP A 121 -2.06 -16.94 -7.88
CA TRP A 121 -0.72 -16.85 -7.29
C TRP A 121 0.37 -17.16 -8.35
N PRO A 122 1.46 -16.38 -8.44
CA PRO A 122 1.94 -15.38 -7.47
C PRO A 122 1.33 -13.98 -7.59
N ASP A 123 0.47 -13.73 -8.57
CA ASP A 123 -0.08 -12.40 -8.80
C ASP A 123 -1.05 -12.01 -7.67
N THR A 124 -0.79 -10.86 -7.06
CA THR A 124 -1.60 -10.28 -5.99
C THR A 124 -2.32 -9.04 -6.51
N ASP A 125 -3.64 -9.11 -6.55
CA ASP A 125 -4.52 -7.96 -6.78
C ASP A 125 -4.57 -7.09 -5.53
N VAL A 126 -4.38 -5.78 -5.72
CA VAL A 126 -4.60 -4.74 -4.70
C VAL A 126 -5.95 -4.09 -4.97
N LEU A 127 -6.89 -4.33 -4.07
CA LEU A 127 -8.26 -3.84 -4.16
C LEU A 127 -8.47 -2.73 -3.14
N LEU A 128 -8.93 -1.57 -3.60
CA LEU A 128 -9.39 -0.49 -2.74
C LEU A 128 -10.90 -0.59 -2.57
N LYS A 129 -11.38 -0.60 -1.34
CA LYS A 129 -12.79 -0.75 -1.00
C LYS A 129 -13.31 0.54 -0.39
N GLU A 130 -14.44 0.99 -0.92
CA GLU A 130 -15.18 2.14 -0.39
C GLU A 130 -15.76 1.83 1.00
N PRO A 131 -16.01 2.86 1.83
CA PRO A 131 -16.74 2.69 3.09
C PRO A 131 -18.06 1.96 2.88
N ASP A 132 -18.46 1.15 3.86
CA ASP A 132 -19.70 0.36 3.87
C ASP A 132 -19.84 -0.65 2.72
N SER A 133 -18.75 -0.97 2.00
CA SER A 133 -18.75 -2.00 0.97
C SER A 133 -18.43 -3.40 1.56
N HIS A 134 -19.45 -4.24 1.67
CA HIS A 134 -19.29 -5.63 2.11
C HIS A 134 -19.34 -6.60 0.90
N PRO A 135 -18.38 -7.54 0.76
CA PRO A 135 -18.34 -8.51 -0.34
C PRO A 135 -19.57 -9.42 -0.43
N HIS A 136 -20.32 -9.54 0.67
CA HIS A 136 -21.47 -10.43 0.83
C HIS A 136 -22.81 -9.70 0.96
N ASP A 137 -22.83 -8.37 0.83
CA ASP A 137 -24.10 -7.62 0.86
C ASP A 137 -24.84 -7.83 -0.47
N SER A 138 -25.75 -8.80 -0.46
CA SER A 138 -26.63 -9.13 -1.58
C SER A 138 -27.83 -8.19 -1.71
N SER A 139 -27.96 -7.18 -0.84
CA SER A 139 -29.09 -6.25 -0.81
C SER A 139 -28.93 -5.02 -1.73
N ARG A 140 -27.71 -4.77 -2.23
CA ARG A 140 -27.44 -3.69 -3.20
C ARG A 140 -27.44 -4.23 -4.62
N GLU A 141 -28.24 -3.61 -5.49
CA GLU A 141 -28.18 -3.81 -6.96
C GLU A 141 -26.82 -3.37 -7.56
N GLN A 142 -26.04 -2.61 -6.80
CA GLN A 142 -24.68 -2.21 -7.15
C GLN A 142 -23.66 -3.16 -6.51
N PRO A 143 -22.75 -3.76 -7.30
CA PRO A 143 -21.69 -4.61 -6.76
C PRO A 143 -20.87 -3.82 -5.74
N ALA A 144 -20.44 -4.49 -4.65
CA ALA A 144 -19.52 -3.90 -3.67
C ALA A 144 -18.44 -3.09 -4.39
N ALA A 145 -18.29 -1.81 -4.05
CA ALA A 145 -17.41 -0.88 -4.75
C ALA A 145 -15.94 -1.18 -4.42
N MET A 146 -15.45 -2.28 -4.98
CA MET A 146 -14.08 -2.74 -4.94
C MET A 146 -13.40 -2.34 -6.24
N HIS A 147 -12.32 -1.60 -6.12
CA HIS A 147 -11.58 -1.05 -7.24
C HIS A 147 -10.22 -1.74 -7.32
N LYS A 148 -10.00 -2.55 -8.36
CA LYS A 148 -8.69 -3.18 -8.60
C LYS A 148 -7.72 -2.12 -9.12
N LEU A 149 -6.74 -1.75 -8.30
CA LEU A 149 -5.77 -0.71 -8.63
C LEU A 149 -4.48 -1.30 -9.21
N HIS A 150 -4.03 -2.43 -8.65
CA HIS A 150 -2.78 -3.09 -9.01
C HIS A 150 -2.95 -4.60 -9.07
N THR A 151 -2.07 -5.24 -9.84
CA THR A 151 -1.86 -6.69 -9.88
C THR A 151 -0.37 -6.85 -9.98
N GLU A 152 0.26 -7.32 -8.91
CA GLU A 152 1.73 -7.37 -8.79
C GLU A 152 2.16 -8.77 -8.35
N SER A 153 3.15 -9.34 -9.03
CA SER A 153 3.74 -10.63 -8.69
C SER A 153 4.68 -10.56 -7.47
N GLU A 154 5.24 -9.38 -7.21
CA GLU A 154 6.13 -9.10 -6.08
C GLU A 154 5.71 -7.82 -5.36
N LEU A 155 4.67 -7.94 -4.53
CA LEU A 155 4.25 -6.83 -3.66
C LEU A 155 5.18 -6.76 -2.43
N ARG A 156 5.80 -5.60 -2.22
CA ARG A 156 6.74 -5.37 -1.11
C ARG A 156 6.08 -4.68 0.08
N ALA A 157 5.29 -3.64 -0.17
CA ALA A 157 4.61 -2.89 0.86
C ALA A 157 3.30 -2.34 0.32
N CYS A 158 2.23 -2.43 1.09
CA CYS A 158 0.95 -1.84 0.73
C CYS A 158 0.16 -1.47 1.99
N GLY A 159 -0.46 -0.29 1.97
CA GLY A 159 -1.33 0.18 3.04
C GLY A 159 -1.34 1.69 3.18
N PHE A 160 -2.22 2.15 4.07
CA PHE A 160 -2.46 3.55 4.37
C PHE A 160 -1.40 4.14 5.32
N SER A 161 -1.27 5.45 5.22
CA SER A 161 -0.70 6.32 6.26
C SER A 161 -1.46 6.20 7.58
N CYS A 162 -0.80 6.57 8.69
CA CYS A 162 -1.44 6.57 10.00
C CYS A 162 -2.62 7.56 10.10
N THR A 163 -2.65 8.61 9.27
CA THR A 163 -3.80 9.53 9.22
C THR A 163 -4.91 9.08 8.27
N GLY A 164 -4.64 8.06 7.44
CA GLY A 164 -5.56 7.55 6.43
C GLY A 164 -5.78 8.50 5.24
N ARG A 165 -4.88 9.46 4.98
CA ARG A 165 -5.01 10.42 3.86
C ARG A 165 -4.16 10.04 2.64
N SER A 166 -3.14 9.22 2.83
CA SER A 166 -2.38 8.58 1.76
C SER A 166 -2.32 7.07 1.92
N PHE A 167 -2.01 6.37 0.84
CA PHE A 167 -1.58 4.97 0.85
C PHE A 167 -0.54 4.72 -0.23
N ILE A 168 0.18 3.60 -0.11
CA ILE A 168 1.17 3.17 -1.10
C ILE A 168 0.91 1.77 -1.64
N VAL A 169 1.44 1.54 -2.84
CA VAL A 169 1.69 0.21 -3.42
C VAL A 169 3.13 0.20 -3.87
N GLY A 170 3.97 -0.60 -3.20
CA GLY A 170 5.40 -0.70 -3.45
C GLY A 170 5.78 -2.09 -3.95
N THR A 171 6.58 -2.13 -5.01
CA THR A 171 7.22 -3.32 -5.58
C THR A 171 8.74 -3.16 -5.44
N PRO A 172 9.56 -4.17 -5.78
CA PRO A 172 11.01 -4.02 -5.80
C PRO A 172 11.53 -2.88 -6.68
N SER A 173 10.80 -2.49 -7.74
CA SER A 173 11.24 -1.49 -8.72
C SER A 173 10.53 -0.15 -8.61
N ASP A 174 9.31 -0.11 -8.07
CA ASP A 174 8.44 1.05 -8.15
C ASP A 174 7.68 1.28 -6.84
N LEU A 175 7.34 2.55 -6.60
CA LEU A 175 6.48 2.95 -5.50
C LEU A 175 5.41 3.91 -6.03
N ALA A 176 4.16 3.45 -6.00
CA ALA A 176 2.99 4.27 -6.29
C ALA A 176 2.46 4.87 -4.98
N VAL A 177 2.21 6.19 -4.99
CA VAL A 177 1.63 6.93 -3.87
C VAL A 177 0.27 7.47 -4.27
N TYR A 178 -0.70 7.26 -3.41
CA TYR A 178 -2.06 7.74 -3.56
C TYR A 178 -2.41 8.66 -2.41
N THR A 179 -3.25 9.66 -2.66
CA THR A 179 -3.69 10.63 -1.67
C THR A 179 -5.11 11.10 -1.97
N ARG A 180 -5.78 11.67 -0.96
CA ARG A 180 -7.10 12.30 -1.08
C ARG A 180 -7.07 13.70 -0.50
#